data_AF-C7A9A6-F1
#
_entry.id   AF-C7A9A6-F1
#
_cell.length_a   1.000
_cell.length_b   1.000
_cell.length_c   1.000
_cell.angle_alpha   90.00
_cell.angle_beta   90.00
_cell.angle_gamma   90.00
#
_symmetry.space_group_name_H-M   'P 1'
#
loop_
_entity.id
_entity.type
_entity.pdbx_description
1 polymer ?
#
loop_
_entity_poly.entity_id
_entity_poly.type
_entity_poly.pdbx_seq_one_letter_code
_entity_poly.pdbx_strand_id
1 'polypeptide(L)'
;SINWARIVAQVVYYFTSAVAVGAPARAVDFVVPTGNFGDIFAGYVAKRMGLPVRTLRIAANVNDILARTLKTGIYEVREVHATASPSMDIQISSNFERLLFEASRRDAAGVRRL
;
A
#
# COMPACT_ATOMS: atom_id res chain seq x y z
N SER A 1 -10.30 -8.82 0.54
CA SER A 1 -9.63 -8.01 1.59
C SER A 1 -10.06 -6.54 1.60
N ILE A 2 -11.13 -6.17 0.90
CA ILE A 2 -11.48 -4.77 0.61
C ILE A 2 -12.29 -4.06 1.70
N ASN A 3 -12.71 -4.75 2.77
CA ASN A 3 -13.49 -4.12 3.83
C ASN A 3 -12.66 -3.03 4.53
N TRP A 4 -13.21 -1.82 4.65
CA TRP A 4 -12.53 -0.68 5.26
C TRP A 4 -12.07 -0.95 6.70
N ALA A 5 -12.84 -1.69 7.49
CA ALA A 5 -12.48 -2.03 8.87
C ALA A 5 -11.15 -2.79 8.97
N ARG A 6 -10.81 -3.60 7.97
CA ARG A 6 -9.50 -4.27 7.92
C ARG A 6 -8.36 -3.26 7.83
N ILE A 7 -8.50 -2.22 7.01
CA ILE A 7 -7.49 -1.17 6.84
C ILE A 7 -7.40 -0.34 8.11
N VAL A 8 -8.53 0.07 8.69
CA VAL A 8 -8.56 0.88 9.93
C VAL A 8 -7.85 0.17 11.07
N ALA A 9 -8.08 -1.13 11.25
CA ALA A 9 -7.39 -1.92 12.28
C ALA A 9 -5.87 -1.93 12.06
N GLN A 10 -5.42 -1.97 10.80
CA GLN A 10 -4.00 -1.96 10.45
C GLN A 10 -3.31 -0.61 10.73
N VAL A 11 -4.02 0.51 10.71
CA VAL A 11 -3.47 1.85 11.02
C VAL A 11 -2.84 1.86 12.42
N VAL A 12 -3.43 1.12 13.37
CA VAL A 12 -2.99 1.10 14.77
C VAL A 12 -1.52 0.73 14.89
N TYR A 13 -1.04 -0.30 14.20
CA TYR A 13 0.34 -0.73 14.36
C TYR A 13 1.37 0.20 13.70
N TYR A 14 0.97 1.04 12.73
CA TYR A 14 1.85 2.09 12.22
C TYR A 14 2.12 3.14 13.30
N PHE A 15 1.09 3.55 14.06
CA PHE A 15 1.27 4.46 15.18
C PHE A 15 2.08 3.82 16.31
N THR A 16 1.71 2.62 16.76
CA THR A 16 2.39 1.99 17.91
C THR A 16 3.86 1.69 17.62
N SER A 17 4.17 1.15 16.44
CA SER A 17 5.57 0.89 16.05
C SER A 17 6.35 2.18 15.85
N ALA A 18 5.77 3.21 15.24
CA ALA A 18 6.45 4.50 15.05
C ALA A 18 6.77 5.18 16.39
N VAL A 19 5.83 5.19 17.34
CA VAL A 19 6.05 5.73 18.68
C VAL A 19 7.16 4.96 19.40
N ALA A 20 7.13 3.62 19.33
CA ALA A 20 8.16 2.77 19.93
C ALA A 20 9.57 3.06 19.40
N VAL A 21 9.69 3.55 18.16
CA VAL A 21 10.96 3.94 17.55
C VAL A 21 11.17 5.46 17.51
N GLY A 22 10.44 6.26 18.28
CA GLY A 22 10.76 7.68 18.51
C GLY A 22 9.94 8.71 17.72
N ALA A 23 8.80 8.34 17.13
CA ALA A 23 7.80 9.32 16.75
C ALA A 23 7.17 9.97 18.01
N PRO A 24 6.78 11.25 17.96
CA PRO A 24 6.84 12.16 16.81
C PRO A 24 8.18 12.90 16.64
N ALA A 25 9.16 12.70 17.54
CA ALA A 25 10.43 13.43 17.52
C ALA A 25 11.29 13.15 16.28
N ARG A 26 11.13 11.99 15.65
CA ARG A 26 11.73 11.68 14.35
C ARG A 26 10.75 10.99 13.42
N ALA A 27 11.00 11.13 12.12
CA ALA A 27 10.24 10.41 11.11
C ALA A 27 10.67 8.94 10.99
N VAL A 28 9.74 8.09 10.58
CA VAL A 28 9.93 6.64 10.44
C VAL A 28 9.73 6.21 8.99
N ASP A 29 10.53 5.25 8.54
CA ASP A 29 10.35 4.58 7.25
C ASP A 29 9.71 3.21 7.47
N PHE A 30 8.79 2.84 6.60
CA PHE A 30 8.18 1.51 6.59
C PHE A 30 8.46 0.80 5.26
N VAL A 31 8.85 -0.46 5.34
CA VAL A 31 8.96 -1.38 4.21
C VAL A 31 7.90 -2.46 4.41
N VAL A 32 7.01 -2.62 3.44
CA VAL A 32 5.83 -3.48 3.59
C VAL A 32 5.85 -4.56 2.51
N PRO A 33 5.98 -5.85 2.88
CA PRO A 33 5.73 -6.96 1.95
C PRO A 33 4.27 -6.90 1.50
N THR A 34 4.06 -6.52 0.24
CA THR A 34 2.75 -6.10 -0.25
C THR A 34 2.26 -7.03 -1.34
N GLY A 35 1.10 -7.62 -1.10
CA GLY A 35 0.26 -8.18 -2.15
C GLY A 35 -0.90 -7.22 -2.47
N ASN A 36 -1.97 -7.30 -1.67
CA ASN A 36 -3.26 -6.67 -1.95
C ASN A 36 -3.35 -5.16 -1.64
N PHE A 37 -2.24 -4.51 -1.33
CA PHE A 37 -2.11 -3.08 -0.97
C PHE A 37 -2.77 -2.60 0.34
N GLY A 38 -3.57 -3.43 1.03
CA GLY A 38 -4.31 -2.99 2.22
C GLY A 38 -3.41 -2.50 3.37
N ASP A 39 -2.34 -3.25 3.67
CA ASP A 39 -1.39 -2.91 4.74
C ASP A 39 -0.69 -1.58 4.47
N ILE A 40 0.00 -1.45 3.32
CA ILE A 40 0.72 -0.21 3.00
C ILE A 40 -0.22 0.98 2.83
N PHE A 41 -1.47 0.74 2.40
CA PHE A 41 -2.49 1.79 2.38
C PHE A 41 -2.88 2.23 3.80
N ALA A 42 -2.91 1.35 4.79
CA ALA A 42 -3.08 1.75 6.19
C ALA A 42 -1.92 2.63 6.67
N GLY A 43 -0.68 2.34 6.23
CA GLY A 43 0.46 3.23 6.46
C GLY A 43 0.31 4.61 5.82
N TYR A 44 -0.27 4.66 4.62
CA TYR A 44 -0.63 5.92 3.96
C TYR A 44 -1.71 6.68 4.75
N VAL A 45 -2.73 5.99 5.26
CA VAL A 45 -3.75 6.59 6.13
C VAL A 45 -3.11 7.16 7.40
N ALA A 46 -2.22 6.41 8.07
CA ALA A 46 -1.50 6.90 9.24
C ALA A 46 -0.67 8.17 8.95
N LYS A 47 0.03 8.18 7.80
CA LYS A 47 0.75 9.37 7.33
C LYS A 47 -0.20 10.55 7.10
N ARG A 48 -1.36 10.34 6.48
CA ARG A 48 -2.38 11.38 6.24
C ARG A 48 -3.03 11.88 7.54
N MET A 49 -3.02 11.09 8.60
CA MET A 49 -3.47 11.48 9.95
C MET A 49 -2.43 12.31 10.72
N GLY A 50 -1.20 12.46 10.20
CA GLY A 50 -0.15 13.28 10.82
C GLY A 50 1.00 12.49 11.46
N LEU A 51 1.01 11.17 11.37
CA LEU A 51 2.17 10.39 11.80
C LEU A 51 3.39 10.75 10.91
N PRO A 52 4.57 11.07 11.48
CA PRO A 52 5.73 11.47 10.70
C PRO A 52 6.34 10.26 9.99
N VAL A 53 5.76 9.90 8.84
CA VAL A 53 6.26 8.83 7.98
C VAL A 53 7.03 9.44 6.81
N ARG A 54 8.32 9.14 6.75
CA ARG A 54 9.20 9.65 5.67
C ARG A 54 8.95 8.86 4.39
N THR A 55 9.21 7.55 4.38
CA THR A 55 8.92 6.68 3.22
C THR A 55 8.01 5.50 3.55
N LEU A 56 7.14 5.16 2.59
CA LEU A 56 6.40 3.90 2.52
C LEU A 56 6.91 3.15 1.29
N ARG A 57 7.54 1.99 1.49
CA ARG A 57 8.17 1.21 0.43
C ARG A 57 7.41 -0.10 0.22
N ILE A 58 7.01 -0.35 -1.02
CA ILE A 58 6.43 -1.61 -1.45
C ILE A 58 7.57 -2.61 -1.66
N ALA A 59 7.52 -3.74 -0.95
CA ALA A 59 8.31 -4.91 -1.27
C ALA A 59 7.39 -5.95 -1.94
N ALA A 60 7.69 -6.32 -3.18
CA ALA A 60 6.99 -7.36 -3.93
C ALA A 60 7.93 -8.54 -4.20
N ASN A 61 7.37 -9.72 -4.42
CA ASN A 61 8.12 -10.86 -4.96
C ASN A 61 8.14 -10.77 -6.51
N VAL A 62 8.39 -11.89 -7.21
CA VAL A 62 8.38 -11.92 -8.68
C VAL A 62 7.04 -11.51 -9.30
N ASN A 63 5.94 -11.56 -8.55
CA ASN A 63 4.63 -11.05 -8.95
C ASN A 63 4.57 -9.53 -8.70
N ASP A 64 5.30 -8.79 -9.53
CA ASP A 64 5.76 -7.42 -9.26
C ASP A 64 4.88 -6.30 -9.84
N ILE A 65 3.59 -6.55 -10.07
CA ILE A 65 2.67 -5.60 -10.76
C ILE A 65 2.72 -4.18 -10.17
N LEU A 66 2.77 -4.06 -8.84
CA LEU A 66 2.86 -2.77 -8.16
C LEU A 66 4.19 -2.06 -8.41
N ALA A 67 5.30 -2.80 -8.40
CA ALA A 67 6.62 -2.24 -8.65
C ALA A 67 6.74 -1.75 -10.10
N ARG A 68 6.26 -2.53 -11.08
CA ARG A 68 6.18 -2.11 -12.48
C ARG A 68 5.30 -0.89 -12.65
N THR A 69 4.11 -0.89 -12.04
CA THR A 69 3.17 0.25 -12.11
C THR A 69 3.80 1.53 -11.56
N LEU A 70 4.49 1.48 -10.42
CA LEU A 70 5.15 2.66 -9.87
C LEU A 70 6.31 3.15 -10.74
N LYS A 71 6.96 2.26 -11.49
CA LYS A 71 8.08 2.60 -12.38
C LYS A 71 7.63 3.16 -13.73
N THR A 72 6.56 2.62 -14.30
CA THR A 72 6.15 2.91 -15.69
C THR A 72 4.82 3.65 -15.80
N GLY A 73 4.02 3.69 -14.74
CA GLY A 73 2.63 4.14 -14.77
C GLY A 73 1.65 3.15 -15.39
N ILE A 74 2.13 1.99 -15.86
CA ILE A 74 1.31 0.99 -16.57
C ILE A 74 0.93 -0.14 -15.61
N TYR A 75 -0.36 -0.24 -15.30
CA TYR A 75 -0.92 -1.32 -14.50
C TYR A 75 -1.30 -2.51 -15.40
N GLU A 76 -0.34 -3.40 -15.64
CA GLU A 76 -0.49 -4.54 -16.56
C GLU A 76 -0.42 -5.88 -15.81
N VAL A 77 -1.47 -6.68 -15.98
CA VAL A 77 -1.57 -8.05 -15.48
C VAL A 77 -0.64 -8.97 -16.27
N ARG A 78 0.07 -9.85 -15.56
CA ARG A 78 0.92 -10.91 -16.14
C ARG A 78 0.57 -12.26 -15.52
N GLU A 79 1.23 -13.31 -15.99
CA GLU A 79 1.18 -14.63 -15.36
C GLU A 79 1.66 -14.55 -13.90
N VAL A 80 0.98 -15.29 -13.03
CA VAL A 80 1.35 -15.41 -11.61
C VAL A 80 2.24 -16.61 -11.45
N HIS A 81 3.39 -16.42 -10.84
CA HIS A 81 4.31 -17.51 -10.50
C HIS A 81 4.16 -17.85 -9.01
N ALA A 82 4.07 -19.14 -8.70
CA ALA A 82 4.08 -19.60 -7.32
C ALA A 82 5.45 -19.33 -6.67
N THR A 83 5.44 -18.80 -5.45
CA THR A 83 6.66 -18.44 -4.72
C THR A 83 6.67 -18.97 -3.29
N ALA A 84 7.80 -18.77 -2.60
CA ALA A 84 7.92 -19.01 -1.16
C ALA A 84 7.11 -18.00 -0.30
N SER A 85 6.55 -16.95 -0.90
CA SER A 85 5.69 -15.96 -0.24
C SER A 85 4.28 -15.97 -0.87
N PRO A 86 3.51 -17.07 -0.76
CA PRO A 86 2.30 -17.30 -1.54
C PRO A 86 1.19 -16.26 -1.28
N SER A 87 1.17 -15.63 -0.11
CA SER A 87 0.22 -14.56 0.19
C SER A 87 0.42 -13.28 -0.64
N MET A 88 1.56 -13.17 -1.32
CA MET A 88 1.92 -12.07 -2.23
C MET A 88 1.83 -12.45 -3.71
N ASP A 89 1.49 -13.71 -4.03
CA ASP A 89 1.31 -14.18 -5.42
C ASP A 89 -0.01 -13.66 -5.99
N ILE A 90 -0.04 -12.37 -6.32
CA ILE A 90 -1.26 -11.64 -6.64
C ILE A 90 -1.20 -11.07 -8.05
N GLN A 91 -2.29 -11.29 -8.79
CA GLN A 91 -2.47 -10.79 -10.13
C GLN A 91 -3.00 -9.35 -10.18
N ILE A 92 -3.91 -9.00 -9.26
CA ILE A 92 -4.52 -7.67 -9.14
C ILE A 92 -4.58 -7.25 -7.67
N SER A 93 -4.04 -6.08 -7.37
CA SER A 93 -3.98 -5.55 -6.02
C SER A 93 -5.26 -4.79 -5.65
N SER A 94 -6.20 -5.49 -5.00
CA SER A 94 -7.57 -5.00 -4.77
C SER A 94 -7.71 -3.68 -3.98
N ASN A 95 -6.72 -3.25 -3.20
CA ASN A 95 -6.78 -1.95 -2.49
C ASN A 95 -6.00 -0.85 -3.21
N PHE A 96 -5.34 -1.13 -4.33
CA PHE A 96 -4.58 -0.13 -5.09
C PHE A 96 -5.48 0.97 -5.66
N GLU A 97 -6.73 0.64 -6.01
CA GLU A 97 -7.75 1.61 -6.42
C GLU A 97 -7.93 2.76 -5.41
N ARG A 98 -7.83 2.47 -4.10
CA ARG A 98 -7.94 3.52 -3.06
C ARG A 98 -6.81 4.54 -3.16
N LEU A 99 -5.60 4.09 -3.50
CA LEU A 99 -4.49 5.00 -3.73
C LEU A 99 -4.69 5.78 -5.03
N LEU A 100 -5.18 5.15 -6.10
CA LEU A 100 -5.50 5.84 -7.36
C LEU A 100 -6.53 6.95 -7.12
N PHE A 101 -7.55 6.69 -6.32
CA PHE A 101 -8.55 7.68 -5.93
C PHE A 101 -7.95 8.84 -5.15
N GLU A 102 -7.06 8.59 -4.19
CA GLU A 102 -6.37 9.66 -3.46
C GLU A 102 -5.41 10.45 -4.38
N ALA A 103 -4.69 9.77 -5.27
CA ALA A 103 -3.76 10.37 -6.21
C ALA A 103 -4.47 11.21 -7.30
N SER A 104 -5.67 10.81 -7.71
CA SER A 104 -6.53 11.54 -8.64
C SER A 104 -7.26 12.73 -7.99
N ARG A 105 -6.88 13.10 -6.75
CA ARG A 105 -7.58 14.11 -5.94
C ARG A 105 -9.06 13.80 -5.76
N ARG A 106 -9.38 12.52 -5.60
CA ARG A 106 -10.73 12.00 -5.41
C ARG A 106 -11.64 12.18 -6.63
N ASP A 107 -11.07 12.21 -7.84
CA ASP A 107 -11.83 12.13 -9.09
C ASP A 107 -12.32 10.69 -9.31
N ALA A 108 -13.56 10.43 -8.87
CA ALA A 108 -14.20 9.14 -9.04
C ALA A 108 -14.49 8.80 -10.52
N ALA A 109 -14.72 9.81 -11.37
CA ALA A 109 -14.99 9.58 -12.78
C ALA A 109 -13.72 9.18 -13.53
N GLY A 110 -12.59 9.81 -13.18
CA GLY A 110 -11.25 9.43 -13.64
C GLY A 110 -10.91 7.99 -13.30
N VAL A 111 -11.09 7.59 -12.04
CA VAL A 111 -10.79 6.22 -11.59
C VAL A 111 -11.66 5.17 -12.29
N ARG A 112 -12.94 5.45 -12.54
CA ARG A 112 -13.84 4.53 -13.28
C ARG A 112 -13.47 4.33 -14.75
N ARG A 113 -12.66 5.21 -15.34
CA ARG A 113 -12.23 5.12 -16.75
C ARG A 113 -10.91 4.37 -16.93
N LEU A 114 -10.20 4.06 -15.84
CA LEU A 114 -8.97 3.26 -15.86
C LEU A 114 -9.31 1.78 -15.99
#